data_AF-Q5JDG0-F1
#
_entry.id   AF-Q5JDG0-F1
#
_cell.length_a   1.000
_cell.length_b   1.000
_cell.length_c   1.000
_cell.angle_alpha   90.00
_cell.angle_beta   90.00
_cell.angle_gamma   90.00
#
_symmetry.space_group_name_H-M   'P 1'
#
loop_
_entity.id
_entity.type
_entity.pdbx_description
1 polymer ?
#
loop_
_entity_poly.entity_id
_entity_poly.type
_entity_poly.pdbx_seq_one_letter_code
_entity_poly.pdbx_strand_id
1 'polypeptide(L)' 'MHDLSIGRSAKEILRRLKASKYVREHPGKVCPASWEPGKEALDVSLELVGKL' A
#
# COMPACT_ATOMS: atom_id res chain seq x y z
N MET A 1 -0.16 -21.21 15.81
CA MET A 1 0.23 -21.84 14.53
C MET A 1 -0.48 -21.09 13.42
N HIS A 2 0.20 -20.79 12.30
CA HIS A 2 -0.46 -20.26 11.11
C HIS A 2 -1.00 -21.47 10.34
N ASP A 3 -2.32 -21.69 10.37
CA ASP A 3 -2.98 -22.69 9.54
C ASP A 3 -2.83 -22.30 8.05
N LEU A 4 -1.90 -22.96 7.36
CA LEU A 4 -1.64 -22.82 5.92
C LEU A 4 -2.77 -23.40 5.04
N SER A 5 -3.90 -23.75 5.65
CA SER A 5 -5.09 -24.34 5.04
C SER A 5 -5.81 -23.40 4.06
N ILE A 6 -5.40 -22.13 4.00
CA ILE A 6 -5.91 -21.12 3.08
C ILE A 6 -4.78 -20.63 2.17
N GLY A 7 -4.96 -20.78 0.86
CA GLY A 7 -4.01 -20.31 -0.15
C GLY A 7 -3.83 -18.79 -0.12
N ARG A 8 -2.58 -18.33 -0.09
CA ARG A 8 -2.24 -16.91 -0.16
C ARG A 8 -2.13 -16.46 -1.62
N SER A 9 -2.59 -15.26 -1.92
CA SER A 9 -2.41 -14.67 -3.25
C SER A 9 -1.00 -14.11 -3.41
N ALA A 10 -0.18 -14.73 -4.27
CA ALA A 10 1.14 -14.23 -4.62
C ALA A 10 1.09 -12.83 -5.26
N LYS A 11 0.03 -12.55 -6.03
CA LYS A 11 -0.22 -11.23 -6.63
C LYS A 11 -0.33 -10.15 -5.55
N GLU A 12 -1.05 -10.45 -4.47
CA GLU A 12 -1.28 -9.47 -3.40
C GLU A 12 -0.03 -9.25 -2.54
N ILE A 13 0.76 -10.31 -2.32
CA ILE A 13 2.07 -10.18 -1.66
C ILE A 13 2.99 -9.27 -2.48
N LEU A 14 3.06 -9.49 -3.80
CA LEU A 14 3.88 -8.67 -4.70
C LEU A 14 3.39 -7.21 -4.74
N ARG A 15 2.07 -6.99 -4.75
CA ARG A 15 1.49 -5.63 -4.72
C ARG A 15 1.90 -4.89 -3.45
N ARG A 16 1.76 -5.53 -2.29
CA ARG A 16 2.16 -4.96 -0.99
C ARG A 16 3.66 -4.65 -0.94
N LEU A 17 4.50 -5.56 -1.44
CA LEU A 17 5.95 -5.34 -1.49
C LEU A 17 6.31 -4.09 -2.32
N LYS A 18 5.70 -3.92 -3.49
CA LYS A 18 5.92 -2.74 -4.34
C LYS A 18 5.45 -1.45 -3.66
N ALA A 19 4.30 -1.48 -2.99
CA ALA A 19 3.79 -0.34 -2.22
C ALA A 19 4.74 0.03 -1.07
N SER A 20 5.24 -0.96 -0.32
CA SER A 20 6.21 -0.73 0.75
C SER A 20 7.52 -0.14 0.24
N LYS A 21 7.99 -0.58 -0.93
CA LYS A 21 9.16 0.02 -1.58
C LYS A 21 8.89 1.48 -1.97
N TYR A 22 7.74 1.75 -2.59
CA TYR A 22 7.37 3.11 -3.03
C TYR A 22 7.31 4.11 -1.88
N VAL A 23 6.62 3.78 -0.78
CA VAL A 23 6.53 4.65 0.42
C VAL A 23 7.90 4.91 1.05
N ARG A 24 8.80 3.92 1.01
CA ARG A 24 10.17 4.09 1.49
C ARG A 24 10.98 5.05 0.61
N GLU A 25 10.80 4.99 -0.71
CA GLU A 25 11.49 5.84 -1.67
C GLU A 25 10.88 7.26 -1.74
N HIS A 26 9.61 7.42 -1.36
CA HIS A 26 8.85 8.67 -1.43
C HIS A 26 8.33 9.07 -0.03
N PRO A 27 9.20 9.67 0.81
CA PRO A 27 8.81 10.08 2.16
C PRO A 27 7.66 11.08 2.11
N GLY A 28 6.66 10.89 2.99
CA GLY A 28 5.47 11.74 3.04
C GLY A 28 4.32 11.31 2.11
N LYS A 29 4.51 10.26 1.31
CA LYS A 29 3.43 9.67 0.48
C LYS A 29 2.93 8.35 1.05
N VAL A 30 1.63 8.10 0.89
CA VAL A 30 0.97 6.85 1.27
C VAL A 30 0.25 6.23 0.08
N CYS A 31 0.28 4.90 0.02
CA CYS A 31 -0.40 4.11 -1.00
C CYS A 31 -1.85 3.83 -0.54
N PRO A 32 -2.90 4.34 -1.23
CA PRO A 32 -4.29 4.06 -0.88
C PRO A 32 -4.70 2.59 -1.08
N ALA A 33 -5.94 2.26 -0.73
CA ALA A 33 -6.51 0.93 -0.95
C ALA A 33 -6.35 0.49 -2.42
N SER A 34 -5.93 -0.76 -2.64
CA SER A 34 -5.71 -1.32 -3.98
C SER A 34 -4.73 -0.53 -4.88
N TRP A 35 -3.80 0.22 -4.26
CA TRP A 35 -2.73 0.90 -4.99
C TRP A 35 -1.81 -0.08 -5.73
N GLU A 36 -1.37 0.33 -6.92
CA GLU A 36 -0.48 -0.38 -7.84
C GLU A 36 0.53 0.62 -8.43
N PRO A 37 1.72 0.16 -8.88
CA PRO A 37 2.72 1.04 -9.47
C PRO A 37 2.15 1.83 -10.64
N GLY A 38 2.32 3.16 -10.61
CA GLY A 38 1.78 4.08 -11.61
C GLY A 38 0.44 4.71 -11.24
N LYS A 39 -0.24 4.26 -10.17
CA LYS A 39 -1.42 4.94 -9.61
C LYS A 39 -1.01 6.11 -8.70
N GLU A 40 -1.91 7.07 -8.57
CA GLU A 40 -1.74 8.21 -7.67
C GLU A 40 -1.56 7.75 -6.21
N ALA A 41 -0.55 8.31 -5.56
CA ALA A 41 -0.30 8.16 -4.14
C ALA A 41 -0.78 9.43 -3.43
N LEU A 42 -1.27 9.28 -2.21
CA LEU A 42 -1.78 10.39 -1.41
C LEU A 42 -0.63 11.02 -0.62
N ASP A 43 -0.61 12.34 -0.52
CA ASP A 43 0.30 13.06 0.36
C ASP A 43 -0.25 13.08 1.79
N VAL A 44 0.64 12.92 2.77
CA VAL A 44 0.29 13.04 4.18
C VAL A 44 0.23 14.52 4.55
N SER A 45 -0.97 15.10 4.53
CA SER A 45 -1.20 16.48 4.97
C SER A 45 -2.29 16.55 6.05
N LEU A 46 -2.14 17.50 6.99
CA LEU A 46 -3.14 17.78 8.02
C LEU A 46 -4.48 18.18 7.42
N GLU A 47 -4.48 18.77 6.22
CA GLU A 47 -5.69 19.19 5.52
C GLU A 47 -6.51 18.04 4.95
N LEU A 48 -5.92 16.85 4.81
CA LEU A 48 -6.57 15.62 4.33
C LEU A 48 -7.20 14.79 5.47
N VAL A 49 -6.88 15.10 6.73
CA VAL A 49 -7.42 14.38 7.89
C VAL A 49 -8.92 14.66 8.03
N GLY A 50 -9.75 13.62 7.88
CA GLY A 50 -11.22 13.71 8.02
C GLY A 50 -12.00 14.11 6.76
N LYS A 51 -11.33 14.26 5.61
CA LYS A 51 -11.97 14.52 4.30
C LYS A 51 -12.06 13.29 3.39
N LEU A 52 -11.45 12.18 3.82
CA LEU A 52 -11.37 10.88 3.14
C LEU A 52 -12.20 9.84 3.91
#